data_AF-A0A258CWS3-F1
#
_entry.id   AF-A0A258CWS3-F1
#
_cell.length_a   1.000
_cell.length_b   1.000
_cell.length_c   1.000
_cell.angle_alpha   90.00
_cell.angle_beta   90.00
_cell.angle_gamma   90.00
#
_symmetry.space_group_name_H-M   'P 1'
#
loop_
_entity.id
_entity.type
_entity.pdbx_description
1 polymer ?
#
loop_
_entity_poly.entity_id
_entity_poly.type
_entity_poly.pdbx_seq_one_letter_code
_entity_poly.pdbx_strand_id
1 'polypeptide(L)'
;MLPASAALGLLIAFGVMAAKPNLGPRAWLVPAVLSILFFGLTVDVVAKAGPLGFWNEHLRGPWGAQIWCDLLLAAGTAVALLLPRARAVGMRPIPWMLAVLASGSIGLLAMTARCLFLEARAANAPKETA
;
A
#
# COMPACT_ATOMS: atom_id res chain seq x y z
N MET A 1 -1.87 -7.89 20.85
CA MET A 1 -0.52 -7.31 20.63
C MET A 1 -0.41 -6.67 19.24
N LEU A 2 -0.72 -7.38 18.15
CA LEU A 2 -0.65 -6.86 16.77
C LEU A 2 -1.41 -5.55 16.46
N PRO A 3 -2.67 -5.32 16.92
CA PRO A 3 -3.40 -4.10 16.58
C PRO A 3 -2.78 -2.83 17.18
N ALA A 4 -2.33 -2.91 18.43
CA ALA A 4 -1.69 -1.80 19.12
C ALA A 4 -0.34 -1.43 18.48
N SER A 5 0.45 -2.43 18.05
CA SER A 5 1.71 -2.18 17.34
C SER A 5 1.49 -1.57 15.94
N ALA A 6 0.44 -1.98 15.22
CA ALA A 6 0.09 -1.38 13.94
C ALA A 6 -0.34 0.08 14.09
N ALA A 7 -1.17 0.38 15.10
CA ALA A 7 -1.59 1.74 15.42
C ALA A 7 -0.39 2.62 15.80
N LEU A 8 0.54 2.12 16.62
CA LEU A 8 1.79 2.83 16.95
C LEU A 8 2.62 3.11 15.70
N GLY A 9 2.77 2.12 14.81
CA GLY A 9 3.47 2.29 13.54
C GLY A 9 2.86 3.39 12.66
N LEU A 10 1.53 3.47 12.60
CA LEU A 10 0.82 4.53 11.88
C LEU A 10 1.07 5.91 12.48
N LEU A 11 1.00 6.04 13.81
CA LEU A 11 1.28 7.31 14.50
C LEU A 11 2.72 7.79 14.25
N ILE A 12 3.68 6.87 14.27
CA ILE A 12 5.08 7.17 13.93
C ILE A 12 5.16 7.64 12.46
N ALA A 13 4.50 6.96 11.53
CA ALA A 13 4.48 7.36 10.13
C ALA A 13 3.90 8.77 9.95
N PHE A 14 2.81 9.11 10.63
CA PHE A 14 2.24 10.47 10.62
C PHE A 14 3.22 11.50 11.17
N GLY A 15 3.88 11.22 12.30
CA GLY A 15 4.90 12.10 12.87
C GLY A 15 6.06 12.34 11.91
N VAL A 16 6.55 11.29 11.24
CA VAL A 16 7.63 11.40 10.25
C VAL A 16 7.19 12.20 9.03
N MET A 17 5.99 11.95 8.49
CA MET A 17 5.48 12.70 7.33
C MET A 17 5.26 14.18 7.65
N ALA A 18 4.80 14.50 8.86
CA ALA A 18 4.66 15.88 9.33
C ALA A 18 6.02 16.57 9.50
N ALA A 19 7.03 15.86 10.02
CA ALA A 19 8.36 16.42 10.26
C ALA A 19 9.27 16.47 9.01
N LYS A 20 9.04 15.58 8.02
CA LYS A 20 9.89 15.44 6.83
C LYS A 20 9.03 15.36 5.56
N PRO A 21 8.74 16.50 4.91
CA PRO A 21 7.89 16.54 3.72
C PRO A 21 8.53 15.88 2.49
N ASN A 22 9.85 15.72 2.47
CA ASN A 22 10.59 15.00 1.42
C ASN A 22 11.30 13.78 1.98
N LEU A 23 10.78 12.59 1.68
CA LEU A 23 11.29 11.30 2.16
C LEU A 23 12.54 10.79 1.40
N GLY A 24 13.03 11.57 0.42
CA GLY A 24 14.26 11.29 -0.33
C GLY A 24 14.13 10.19 -1.40
N PRO A 25 15.22 9.89 -2.13
CA PRO A 25 15.20 9.00 -3.30
C PRO A 25 14.96 7.51 -2.97
N ARG A 26 15.03 7.14 -1.67
CA ARG A 26 14.81 5.78 -1.18
C ARG A 26 13.47 5.59 -0.48
N ALA A 27 12.56 6.58 -0.58
CA ALA A 27 11.23 6.52 0.04
C ALA A 27 10.42 5.28 -0.38
N TRP A 28 10.69 4.72 -1.57
CA TRP A 28 10.06 3.51 -2.08
C TRP A 28 10.36 2.23 -1.28
N LEU A 29 11.44 2.19 -0.50
CA LEU A 29 11.83 1.00 0.28
C LEU A 29 10.81 0.68 1.37
N VAL A 30 10.24 1.69 2.02
CA VAL A 30 9.28 1.50 3.12
C VAL A 30 8.04 0.74 2.65
N PRO A 31 7.28 1.20 1.64
CA PRO A 31 6.13 0.43 1.14
C PRO A 31 6.54 -0.91 0.53
N ALA A 32 7.74 -1.04 -0.07
CA ALA A 32 8.22 -2.33 -0.59
C ALA A 32 8.40 -3.38 0.53
N VAL A 33 9.11 -3.01 1.61
CA VAL A 33 9.35 -3.89 2.76
C VAL A 33 8.02 -4.23 3.44
N LEU A 34 7.15 -3.25 3.68
CA LEU A 34 5.84 -3.49 4.27
C LEU A 34 4.98 -4.43 3.40
N SER A 35 5.01 -4.27 2.07
CA SER A 35 4.32 -5.17 1.15
C SER A 35 4.82 -6.62 1.29
N ILE A 36 6.13 -6.83 1.37
CA ILE A 36 6.73 -8.17 1.47
C ILE A 36 6.42 -8.80 2.83
N LEU A 37 6.61 -8.05 3.92
CA LEU A 37 6.34 -8.55 5.27
C LEU A 37 4.85 -8.89 5.44
N PHE A 38 3.96 -8.03 4.96
CA PHE A 38 2.52 -8.28 5.04
C PHE A 38 2.09 -9.44 4.14
N PHE A 39 2.67 -9.57 2.94
CA PHE A 39 2.45 -10.75 2.09
C PHE A 39 2.85 -12.05 2.79
N GLY A 40 4.03 -12.09 3.43
CA GLY A 40 4.46 -13.25 4.21
C GLY A 40 3.50 -13.61 5.34
N LEU A 41 3.02 -12.62 6.09
CA LEU A 41 1.98 -12.81 7.10
C LEU A 41 0.67 -13.33 6.49
N THR A 42 0.24 -12.77 5.35
CA THR A 42 -0.99 -13.20 4.67
C THR A 42 -0.90 -14.62 4.16
N VAL A 43 0.26 -15.06 3.65
CA VAL A 43 0.47 -16.47 3.25
C VAL A 43 0.28 -17.42 4.43
N ASP A 44 0.86 -17.10 5.60
CA ASP A 44 0.68 -17.89 6.82
C ASP A 44 -0.79 -17.94 7.27
N VAL A 45 -1.50 -16.81 7.23
CA VAL A 45 -2.93 -16.74 7.56
C VAL A 45 -3.77 -17.55 6.56
N VAL A 46 -3.51 -17.44 5.27
CA VAL A 46 -4.22 -18.18 4.22
C VAL A 46 -3.99 -19.69 4.38
N ALA A 47 -2.77 -20.11 4.73
CA ALA A 47 -2.47 -21.52 4.99
C ALA A 47 -3.25 -22.09 6.18
N LYS A 48 -3.52 -21.27 7.21
CA LYS A 48 -4.20 -21.70 8.45
C LYS A 48 -5.72 -21.54 8.42
N ALA A 49 -6.22 -20.47 7.80
CA ALA A 49 -7.63 -20.06 7.83
C ALA A 49 -8.32 -20.11 6.46
N GLY A 50 -7.59 -20.50 5.41
CA GLY A 50 -8.07 -20.55 4.04
C GLY A 50 -8.05 -19.18 3.33
N PRO A 51 -8.12 -19.16 1.99
CA PRO A 51 -8.01 -17.94 1.19
C PRO A 51 -9.19 -16.97 1.35
N LEU A 52 -10.33 -17.45 1.82
CA LEU A 52 -11.55 -16.66 2.03
C LEU A 52 -11.93 -16.52 3.53
N GLY A 53 -11.04 -16.91 4.45
CA GLY A 53 -11.32 -16.83 5.89
C GLY A 53 -11.67 -15.41 6.37
N PHE A 54 -11.11 -14.39 5.73
CA PHE A 54 -11.42 -12.98 6.02
C PHE A 54 -12.88 -12.61 5.73
N TRP A 55 -13.57 -13.30 4.80
CA TRP A 55 -14.95 -12.97 4.45
C TRP A 55 -15.89 -13.17 5.64
N ASN A 56 -15.71 -14.27 6.36
CA ASN A 56 -16.49 -14.57 7.56
C ASN A 56 -16.28 -13.53 8.67
N GLU A 57 -15.05 -13.01 8.82
CA GLU A 57 -14.74 -11.97 9.81
C GLU A 57 -15.48 -10.65 9.53
N HIS A 58 -15.62 -10.27 8.26
CA HIS A 58 -16.35 -9.05 7.89
C HIS A 58 -17.87 -9.19 8.12
N LEU A 59 -18.41 -10.40 8.06
CA LEU A 59 -19.84 -10.66 8.29
C LEU A 59 -20.21 -10.95 9.74
N ARG A 60 -19.21 -11.07 10.64
CA ARG A 60 -19.42 -11.49 12.03
C ARG A 60 -20.26 -10.51 12.86
N GLY A 61 -20.37 -9.26 12.43
CA GLY A 61 -21.21 -8.26 13.10
C GLY A 61 -21.00 -6.85 12.55
N PRO A 62 -21.69 -5.84 13.13
CA PRO A 62 -21.67 -4.47 12.62
C PRO A 62 -20.27 -3.86 12.49
N TRP A 63 -19.38 -4.14 13.46
CA TRP A 63 -17.99 -3.70 13.39
C TRP A 63 -17.21 -4.34 12.25
N GLY A 64 -17.42 -5.62 11.97
CA GLY A 64 -16.77 -6.30 10.84
C GLY A 64 -17.18 -5.67 9.51
N ALA A 65 -18.48 -5.39 9.34
CA ALA A 65 -19.01 -4.76 8.14
C ALA A 65 -18.50 -3.31 8.00
N GLN A 66 -18.43 -2.56 9.11
CA GLN A 66 -17.88 -1.21 9.09
C GLN A 66 -16.38 -1.20 8.73
N ILE A 67 -15.58 -2.09 9.30
CA ILE A 67 -14.14 -2.24 8.96
C ILE A 67 -13.97 -2.57 7.48
N TRP A 68 -14.82 -3.44 6.92
CA TRP A 68 -14.78 -3.74 5.49
C TRP A 68 -14.97 -2.50 4.63
N CYS A 69 -16.02 -1.72 4.92
CA CYS A 69 -16.31 -0.47 4.22
C CYS A 69 -15.15 0.53 4.35
N ASP A 70 -14.60 0.70 5.56
CA ASP A 70 -13.46 1.58 5.82
C ASP A 70 -12.24 1.20 4.97
N LEU A 71 -11.89 -0.09 4.92
CA LEU A 71 -10.78 -0.59 4.11
C LEU A 71 -10.99 -0.36 2.60
N LEU A 72 -12.21 -0.58 2.09
CA LEU A 72 -12.54 -0.34 0.69
C LEU A 72 -12.47 1.14 0.33
N LEU A 73 -12.98 2.02 1.20
CA LEU A 73 -12.92 3.47 1.01
C LEU A 73 -11.47 3.97 1.05
N ALA A 74 -10.69 3.53 2.04
CA ALA A 74 -9.27 3.89 2.15
C ALA A 74 -8.47 3.44 0.92
N ALA A 75 -8.66 2.20 0.47
CA ALA A 75 -8.01 1.69 -0.74
C ALA A 75 -8.44 2.46 -1.99
N GLY A 76 -9.74 2.73 -2.14
CA GLY A 76 -10.30 3.51 -3.25
C GLY A 76 -9.70 4.91 -3.33
N THR A 77 -9.69 5.64 -2.21
CA THR A 77 -9.08 6.98 -2.10
C THR A 77 -7.59 6.93 -2.41
N ALA A 78 -6.85 5.98 -1.85
CA ALA A 78 -5.41 5.85 -2.09
C ALA A 78 -5.10 5.57 -3.56
N VAL A 79 -5.83 4.66 -4.21
CA VAL A 79 -5.68 4.39 -5.65
C VAL A 79 -6.04 5.63 -6.48
N ALA A 80 -7.14 6.32 -6.16
CA ALA A 80 -7.54 7.53 -6.88
C ALA A 80 -6.46 8.62 -6.85
N LEU A 81 -5.79 8.81 -5.70
CA LEU A 81 -4.69 9.77 -5.55
C LEU A 81 -3.36 9.30 -6.16
N LEU A 82 -3.07 8.00 -6.10
CA LEU A 82 -1.82 7.43 -6.63
C LEU A 82 -1.86 7.30 -8.16
N LEU A 83 -3.04 7.12 -8.74
CA LEU A 83 -3.21 6.79 -10.15
C LEU A 83 -2.64 7.85 -11.12
N PRO A 84 -2.88 9.17 -10.94
CA PRO A 84 -2.26 10.19 -11.79
C PRO A 84 -0.72 10.14 -11.73
N ARG A 85 -0.16 9.95 -10.54
CA ARG A 85 1.30 9.85 -10.32
C ARG A 85 1.90 8.63 -11.00
N ALA A 86 1.26 7.47 -10.82
CA ALA A 86 1.67 6.23 -11.47
C ALA A 86 1.68 6.36 -12.99
N ARG A 87 0.65 7.01 -13.57
CA ARG A 87 0.59 7.30 -15.01
C ARG A 87 1.70 8.24 -15.46
N ALA A 88 2.01 9.28 -14.69
CA ALA A 88 3.06 10.25 -15.02
C ALA A 88 4.44 9.60 -15.16
N VAL A 89 4.69 8.50 -14.46
CA VAL A 89 5.94 7.71 -14.57
C VAL A 89 5.80 6.48 -15.47
N GLY A 90 4.78 6.42 -16.33
CA GLY A 90 4.61 5.40 -17.35
C GLY A 90 4.06 4.06 -16.86
N MET A 91 3.53 3.96 -15.63
CA MET A 91 2.88 2.73 -15.17
C MET A 91 1.54 2.53 -15.88
N ARG A 92 1.27 1.29 -16.31
CA ARG A 92 -0.04 0.86 -16.81
C ARG A 92 -0.98 0.61 -15.63
N PRO A 93 -2.10 1.34 -15.46
CA PRO A 93 -2.93 1.23 -14.26
C PRO A 93 -3.60 -0.12 -14.00
N ILE A 94 -4.11 -0.76 -15.05
CA ILE A 94 -5.03 -1.90 -14.92
C ILE A 94 -4.40 -3.07 -14.14
N PRO A 95 -3.17 -3.54 -14.45
CA PRO A 95 -2.54 -4.61 -13.67
C PRO A 95 -2.41 -4.29 -12.18
N TRP A 96 -2.11 -3.03 -11.83
CA TRP A 96 -1.96 -2.61 -10.44
C TRP A 96 -3.30 -2.52 -9.72
N MET A 97 -4.34 -2.00 -10.38
CA MET A 97 -5.69 -2.00 -9.82
C MET A 97 -6.19 -3.43 -9.56
N LEU A 98 -5.93 -4.36 -10.46
CA LEU A 98 -6.25 -5.77 -10.26
C LEU A 98 -5.47 -6.37 -9.08
N ALA A 99 -4.18 -6.04 -8.94
CA ALA A 99 -3.39 -6.46 -7.78
C ALA A 99 -3.96 -5.91 -6.46
N VAL A 100 -4.37 -4.64 -6.42
CA VAL A 100 -5.00 -4.02 -5.24
C VAL A 100 -6.34 -4.69 -4.93
N LEU A 101 -7.19 -4.94 -5.92
CA LEU A 101 -8.47 -5.61 -5.70
C LEU A 101 -8.29 -7.05 -5.21
N ALA A 102 -7.30 -7.76 -5.73
CA ALA A 102 -7.05 -9.15 -5.36
C ALA A 102 -6.36 -9.33 -3.99
N SER A 103 -5.62 -8.32 -3.51
CA SER A 103 -4.74 -8.48 -2.33
C SER A 103 -4.81 -7.34 -1.31
N GLY A 104 -5.69 -6.36 -1.51
CA GLY A 104 -5.85 -5.20 -0.64
C GLY A 104 -4.57 -4.36 -0.53
N SER A 105 -4.13 -4.14 0.70
CA SER A 105 -2.98 -3.28 0.99
C SER A 105 -1.66 -3.83 0.45
N ILE A 106 -1.52 -5.14 0.21
CA ILE A 106 -0.31 -5.71 -0.40
C ILE A 106 -0.10 -5.12 -1.80
N GLY A 107 -1.10 -5.23 -2.66
CA GLY A 107 -1.07 -4.66 -4.01
C GLY A 107 -0.92 -3.14 -4.01
N LEU A 108 -1.56 -2.46 -3.05
CA LEU A 108 -1.47 -1.00 -2.92
C LEU A 108 -0.07 -0.53 -2.51
N LEU A 109 0.55 -1.22 -1.54
CA LEU A 109 1.93 -0.94 -1.12
C LEU A 109 2.92 -1.26 -2.24
N ALA A 110 2.74 -2.37 -2.96
CA ALA A 110 3.56 -2.71 -4.11
C ALA A 110 3.45 -1.66 -5.24
N MET A 111 2.22 -1.21 -5.56
CA MET A 111 1.99 -0.14 -6.54
C MET A 111 2.65 1.17 -6.11
N THR A 112 2.52 1.53 -4.83
CA THR A 112 3.12 2.74 -4.25
C THR A 112 4.64 2.68 -4.33
N ALA A 113 5.24 1.55 -3.93
CA ALA A 113 6.69 1.33 -4.02
C ALA A 113 7.19 1.47 -5.46
N ARG A 114 6.49 0.86 -6.43
CA ARG A 114 6.87 0.97 -7.85
C ARG A 114 6.79 2.41 -8.35
N CYS A 115 5.72 3.13 -8.00
CA CYS A 115 5.55 4.53 -8.40
C CYS A 115 6.70 5.39 -7.86
N LEU A 116 6.96 5.32 -6.56
CA LEU A 116 8.04 6.09 -5.91
C LEU A 116 9.43 5.73 -6.46
N PHE A 117 9.68 4.45 -6.78
CA PHE A 117 10.93 4.02 -7.39
C PHE A 117 11.14 4.67 -8.77
N LEU A 118 10.10 4.70 -9.60
CA LEU A 118 10.17 5.30 -10.94
C LEU A 118 10.27 6.82 -10.88
N GLU A 119 9.55 7.48 -9.96
CA GLU A 119 9.69 8.92 -9.70
C GLU A 119 11.13 9.27 -9.31
N ALA A 120 11.71 8.53 -8.36
CA ALA A 120 13.09 8.73 -7.93
C ALA A 120 14.08 8.48 -9.08
N ARG A 121 13.85 7.46 -9.92
CA ARG A 121 14.71 7.19 -11.07
C ARG A 121 14.63 8.28 -12.13
N ALA A 122 13.42 8.79 -12.43
CA ALA A 122 13.22 9.87 -13.39
C ALA A 122 13.88 11.18 -12.92
N ALA A 123 13.81 11.49 -11.62
CA ALA A 123 14.45 12.67 -11.04
C ALA A 123 16.00 12.62 -11.12
N ASN A 124 16.59 11.43 -11.18
CA ASN A 124 18.04 11.22 -11.23
C ASN A 124 18.58 10.95 -12.65
N ALA A 125 17.73 11.01 -13.69
CA ALA A 125 18.20 10.83 -15.07
C ALA A 125 19.09 12.02 -15.49
N PRO A 126 20.25 11.79 -16.13
CA PRO A 126 21.08 12.87 -16.67
C PRO A 126 20.26 13.76 -17.60
N LYS A 127 20.29 15.07 -17.38
CA LYS A 127 19.75 16.02 -18.37
C LYS A 127 20.71 16.02 -19.55
N GLU A 128 20.27 15.49 -20.68
CA GLU A 128 21.00 15.57 -21.94
C GLU A 128 21.21 17.06 -22.25
N THR A 129 22.47 17.50 -22.26
CA THR A 129 22.85 18.87 -22.61
C THR A 129 22.58 19.06 -24.09
N ALA A 130 21.49 19.76 -24.41
CA ALA A 130 21.20 20.28 -25.74
C ALA A 130 22.17 21.41 -26.11
#